data_AF-A0A922L8P0-F1
#
_entry.id   AF-A0A922L8P0-F1
#
_cell.length_a   1.000
_cell.length_b   1.000
_cell.length_c   1.000
_cell.angle_alpha   90.00
_cell.angle_beta   90.00
_cell.angle_gamma   90.00
#
_symmetry.space_group_name_H-M   'P 1'
#
loop_
_entity.id
_entity.type
_entity.pdbx_description
1 polymer ?
#
loop_
_entity_poly.entity_id
_entity_poly.type
_entity_poly.pdbx_seq_one_letter_code
_entity_poly.pdbx_strand_id
1 'polypeptide(L)'
;MDKDKTMPLIVIFVCRLMLILSHGLIWLLKMTEIYITYLYHHIRSYWLNIDSKTKACLTRIPVNLAICIGLEDSKQIDMDKIGQLICWCQTLSIQTLTIYHYCDTFPEMMNTIDGIQVQTISLKSSHQSLIESARNICQSSLPITIDRISEHLRHEGKYYRLDDPDLLICFNSDQRTLQAFPLWQIRLTEIFFLTTHRHLNKSQFLYILKRFSRCQQRFGK
;
A
#
# COMPACT_ATOMS: atom_id res chain seq x y z
N MET A 1 -53.74 -54.74 22.20
CA MET A 1 -52.61 -54.91 21.26
C MET A 1 -52.54 -53.69 20.37
N ASP A 2 -51.70 -52.71 20.68
CA ASP A 2 -51.27 -51.69 19.69
C ASP A 2 -49.90 -51.09 20.07
N LYS A 3 -48.97 -51.94 20.54
CA LYS A 3 -47.59 -51.53 20.87
C LYS A 3 -46.68 -51.41 19.63
N ASP A 4 -47.09 -51.99 18.49
CA ASP A 4 -46.28 -52.05 17.28
C ASP A 4 -46.35 -50.76 16.44
N LYS A 5 -47.43 -49.98 16.51
CA LYS A 5 -47.56 -48.70 15.78
C LYS A 5 -46.94 -47.50 16.49
N THR A 6 -46.71 -47.59 17.80
CA THR A 6 -46.10 -46.51 18.60
C THR A 6 -44.58 -46.43 18.44
N MET A 7 -43.91 -47.57 18.24
CA MET A 7 -42.46 -47.65 18.04
C MET A 7 -41.95 -46.87 16.82
N PRO A 8 -42.55 -47.00 15.60
CA PRO A 8 -42.09 -46.23 14.45
C PRO A 8 -42.33 -44.72 14.62
N LEU A 9 -43.38 -44.29 15.33
CA LEU A 9 -43.63 -42.87 15.59
C LEU A 9 -42.57 -42.25 16.49
N ILE A 10 -42.15 -42.95 17.55
CA ILE A 10 -41.10 -42.50 18.46
C ILE A 10 -39.76 -42.41 17.72
N VAL A 11 -39.43 -43.41 16.90
CA VAL A 11 -38.19 -43.40 16.10
C VAL A 11 -38.19 -42.23 15.12
N ILE A 12 -39.29 -41.97 14.41
CA ILE A 12 -39.40 -40.82 13.50
C ILE A 12 -39.28 -39.50 14.26
N PHE A 13 -39.90 -39.39 15.44
CA PHE A 13 -39.79 -38.20 16.28
C PHE A 13 -38.34 -37.95 16.74
N VAL A 14 -37.66 -38.98 17.21
CA VAL A 14 -36.25 -38.90 17.63
C VAL A 14 -35.36 -38.54 16.43
N CYS A 15 -35.55 -39.15 15.26
CA CYS A 15 -34.79 -38.81 14.05
C CYS A 15 -35.02 -37.35 13.62
N ARG A 16 -36.26 -36.85 13.66
CA ARG A 16 -36.57 -35.45 13.36
C ARG A 16 -35.94 -34.50 14.37
N LEU A 17 -35.99 -34.83 15.66
CA LEU A 17 -35.36 -34.04 16.72
C LEU A 17 -33.84 -33.98 16.52
N MET A 18 -33.20 -35.11 16.22
CA MET A 18 -31.76 -35.17 15.95
C MET A 18 -31.35 -34.34 14.72
N LEU A 19 -32.17 -34.33 13.66
CA LEU A 19 -31.95 -33.49 12.49
C LEU A 19 -32.11 -31.99 12.81
N ILE A 20 -33.09 -31.62 13.63
CA ILE A 20 -33.27 -30.21 14.04
C ILE A 20 -32.09 -29.75 14.90
N LEU A 21 -31.63 -30.60 15.83
CA LEU A 21 -30.49 -30.30 16.69
C LEU A 21 -29.19 -30.19 15.88
N SER A 22 -28.98 -31.06 14.88
CA SER A 22 -27.79 -30.98 14.01
C SER A 22 -27.80 -29.74 13.12
N HIS A 23 -28.95 -29.39 12.53
CA HIS A 23 -29.09 -28.14 11.77
C HIS A 23 -28.89 -26.91 12.66
N GLY A 24 -29.42 -26.93 13.89
CA GLY A 24 -29.20 -25.87 14.88
C GLY A 24 -27.72 -25.71 15.24
N LEU A 25 -27.00 -26.82 15.44
CA LEU A 25 -25.56 -26.80 15.71
C LEU A 25 -24.75 -26.26 14.52
N ILE A 26 -25.07 -26.67 13.29
CA ILE A 26 -24.42 -26.15 12.07
C ILE A 26 -24.66 -24.64 11.94
N TRP A 27 -25.88 -24.17 12.21
CA TRP A 27 -26.17 -22.74 12.21
C TRP A 27 -25.40 -21.98 13.28
N LEU A 28 -25.29 -22.53 14.50
CA LEU A 28 -24.51 -21.92 15.58
C LEU A 28 -23.03 -21.78 15.20
N LEU A 29 -22.44 -22.84 14.61
CA LEU A 29 -21.06 -22.80 14.12
C LEU A 29 -20.87 -21.71 13.04
N LYS A 30 -21.79 -21.62 12.07
CA LYS A 30 -21.76 -20.54 11.07
C LYS A 30 -21.88 -19.15 11.69
N MET A 31 -22.72 -18.98 12.71
CA MET A 31 -22.84 -17.70 13.42
C MET A 31 -21.56 -17.33 14.15
N THR A 32 -20.83 -18.31 14.72
CA THR A 32 -19.52 -18.05 15.33
C THR A 32 -18.47 -17.63 14.30
N GLU A 33 -18.44 -18.22 13.11
CA GLU A 33 -17.52 -17.80 12.04
C GLU A 33 -17.82 -16.39 11.54
N ILE A 34 -19.11 -16.06 11.36
CA ILE A 34 -19.53 -14.70 10.97
C ILE A 34 -19.14 -13.71 12.06
N TYR A 35 -19.35 -14.04 13.34
CA TYR A 35 -18.97 -13.18 14.45
C TYR A 35 -17.46 -12.99 14.55
N ILE A 36 -16.66 -14.06 14.39
CA ILE A 36 -15.20 -13.99 14.37
C ILE A 36 -14.72 -13.13 13.20
N THR A 37 -15.31 -13.29 12.01
CA THR A 37 -14.97 -12.49 10.82
C THR A 37 -15.32 -11.02 11.02
N TYR A 38 -16.51 -10.74 11.57
CA TYR A 38 -16.94 -9.39 11.92
C TYR A 38 -16.02 -8.76 12.96
N LEU A 39 -15.72 -9.48 14.05
CA LEU A 39 -14.84 -9.02 15.11
C LEU A 39 -13.42 -8.83 14.58
N TYR A 40 -12.94 -9.71 13.71
CA TYR A 40 -11.66 -9.59 13.02
C TYR A 40 -11.62 -8.32 12.16
N HIS A 41 -12.62 -8.09 11.31
CA HIS A 41 -12.70 -6.86 10.51
C HIS A 41 -12.85 -5.61 11.38
N HIS A 42 -13.63 -5.67 12.45
CA HIS A 42 -13.86 -4.56 13.36
C HIS A 42 -12.57 -4.19 14.11
N ILE A 43 -11.91 -5.15 14.77
CA ILE A 43 -10.65 -4.94 15.47
C ILE A 43 -9.55 -4.53 14.49
N ARG A 44 -9.46 -5.18 13.32
CA ARG A 44 -8.46 -4.86 12.28
C ARG A 44 -8.66 -3.47 11.72
N SER A 45 -9.91 -3.00 11.55
CA SER A 45 -10.19 -1.63 11.11
C SER A 45 -9.69 -0.58 12.11
N TYR A 46 -9.78 -0.85 13.41
CA TYR A 46 -9.31 0.06 14.45
C TYR A 46 -7.78 0.13 14.51
N TRP A 47 -7.11 -1.01 14.34
CA TRP A 47 -5.65 -1.09 14.29
C TRP A 47 -5.05 -0.47 13.02
N LEU A 48 -5.76 -0.55 11.90
CA LEU A 48 -5.34 0.02 10.63
C LEU A 48 -5.67 1.51 10.53
N ASN A 49 -6.85 1.96 10.94
CA ASN A 49 -7.25 3.34 10.69
C ASN A 49 -6.50 4.32 11.58
N ILE A 50 -6.15 5.47 11.02
CA ILE A 50 -5.55 6.58 11.75
C ILE A 50 -6.66 7.48 12.31
N ASP A 51 -6.71 7.61 13.63
CA ASP A 51 -7.73 8.37 14.35
C ASP A 51 -7.73 9.85 13.91
N SER A 52 -8.93 10.46 13.84
CA SER A 52 -9.11 11.85 13.44
C SER A 52 -8.29 12.84 14.28
N LYS A 53 -8.14 12.58 15.58
CA LYS A 53 -7.30 13.36 16.49
C LYS A 53 -5.82 13.36 16.07
N THR A 54 -5.31 12.21 15.63
CA THR A 54 -3.93 12.08 15.16
C THR A 54 -3.72 12.84 13.85
N LYS A 55 -4.69 12.74 12.93
CA LYS A 55 -4.69 13.51 11.67
C LYS A 55 -4.68 15.02 11.94
N ALA A 56 -5.49 15.50 12.90
CA ALA A 56 -5.55 16.91 13.28
C ALA A 56 -4.24 17.45 13.90
N CYS A 57 -3.41 16.58 14.48
CA CYS A 57 -2.10 16.97 15.02
C CYS A 57 -1.01 17.15 13.94
N LEU A 58 -1.26 16.75 12.69
CA LEU A 58 -0.33 16.90 11.58
C LEU A 58 -0.61 18.22 10.86
N THR A 59 0.33 19.16 10.93
CA THR A 59 0.24 20.49 10.29
C THR A 59 0.29 20.43 8.76
N ARG A 60 1.00 19.43 8.22
CA ARG A 60 1.16 19.16 6.79
C ARG A 60 1.22 17.65 6.57
N ILE A 61 0.64 17.18 5.47
CA ILE A 61 0.66 15.78 5.03
C ILE A 61 1.24 15.78 3.60
N PRO A 62 2.06 14.78 3.22
CA PRO A 62 2.54 14.66 1.85
C PRO A 62 1.36 14.37 0.91
N VAL A 63 1.29 15.07 -0.21
CA VAL A 63 0.31 14.80 -1.27
C VAL A 63 0.72 13.54 -2.01
N ASN A 64 2.02 13.43 -2.30
CA ASN A 64 2.61 12.31 -3.02
C ASN A 64 3.59 11.55 -2.12
N LEU A 65 3.30 10.28 -1.83
CA LEU A 65 4.18 9.40 -1.06
C LEU A 65 4.88 8.42 -2.00
N ALA A 66 6.19 8.27 -1.86
CA ALA A 66 6.94 7.20 -2.49
C ALA A 66 7.53 6.26 -1.44
N ILE A 67 7.61 4.98 -1.79
CA ILE A 67 8.39 3.98 -1.05
C ILE A 67 9.40 3.33 -1.98
N CYS A 68 10.60 3.07 -1.47
CA CYS A 68 11.64 2.33 -2.17
C CYS A 68 11.92 1.07 -1.36
N ILE A 69 11.50 -0.09 -1.88
CA ILE A 69 11.77 -1.39 -1.26
C ILE A 69 13.12 -1.86 -1.76
N GLY A 70 14.08 -2.07 -0.85
CA GLY A 70 15.44 -2.38 -1.25
C GLY A 70 15.63 -3.75 -1.87
N LEU A 71 16.83 -4.00 -2.41
CA LEU A 71 17.14 -5.21 -3.18
C LEU A 71 16.83 -6.52 -2.44
N GLU A 72 17.23 -6.61 -1.16
CA GLU A 72 17.01 -7.82 -0.36
C GLU A 72 15.52 -8.03 -0.06
N ASP A 73 14.84 -6.95 0.34
CA ASP A 73 13.42 -6.97 0.70
C ASP A 73 12.50 -7.12 -0.51
N SER A 74 12.93 -6.66 -1.67
CA SER A 74 12.19 -6.81 -2.94
C SER A 74 12.04 -8.27 -3.35
N LYS A 75 12.92 -9.18 -2.89
CA LYS A 75 12.77 -10.62 -3.16
C LYS A 75 11.47 -11.18 -2.58
N GLN A 76 10.98 -10.58 -1.49
CA GLN A 76 9.76 -10.98 -0.82
C GLN A 76 9.01 -9.74 -0.35
N ILE A 77 8.29 -9.11 -1.28
CA ILE A 77 7.40 -7.99 -0.98
C ILE A 77 6.22 -8.52 -0.17
N ASP A 78 5.96 -7.89 0.97
CA ASP A 78 4.88 -8.29 1.88
C ASP A 78 3.63 -7.51 1.51
N MET A 79 2.72 -8.17 0.79
CA MET A 79 1.49 -7.54 0.29
C MET A 79 0.54 -7.09 1.39
N ASP A 80 0.55 -7.75 2.55
CA ASP A 80 -0.25 -7.29 3.67
C ASP A 80 0.24 -5.92 4.11
N LYS A 81 1.56 -5.74 4.25
CA LYS A 81 2.15 -4.45 4.64
C LYS A 81 1.92 -3.35 3.62
N ILE A 82 1.99 -3.67 2.33
CA ILE A 82 1.64 -2.72 1.27
C ILE A 82 0.15 -2.32 1.38
N GLY A 83 -0.75 -3.28 1.61
CA GLY A 83 -2.17 -3.01 1.84
C GLY A 83 -2.41 -2.11 3.05
N GLN A 84 -1.71 -2.36 4.18
CA GLN A 84 -1.79 -1.50 5.37
C GLN A 84 -1.36 -0.06 5.07
N LEU A 85 -0.27 0.10 4.31
CA LEU A 85 0.22 1.41 3.91
C LEU A 85 -0.79 2.14 3.02
N ILE A 86 -1.39 1.45 2.05
CA ILE A 86 -2.44 2.01 1.19
C ILE A 86 -3.62 2.51 2.06
N CYS A 87 -4.08 1.70 3.02
CA CYS A 87 -5.17 2.12 3.94
C CYS A 87 -4.79 3.35 4.78
N TRP A 88 -3.54 3.45 5.25
CA TRP A 88 -3.07 4.62 5.98
C TRP A 88 -3.04 5.87 5.09
N CYS A 89 -2.55 5.73 3.86
CA CYS A 89 -2.56 6.80 2.87
C CYS A 89 -3.99 7.29 2.61
N GLN A 90 -4.95 6.36 2.45
CA GLN A 90 -6.37 6.68 2.23
C GLN A 90 -6.95 7.48 3.39
N THR A 91 -6.72 7.03 4.62
CA THR A 91 -7.21 7.71 5.82
C THR A 91 -6.67 9.14 5.95
N LEU A 92 -5.40 9.33 5.55
CA LEU A 92 -4.73 10.63 5.61
C LEU A 92 -5.02 11.53 4.40
N SER A 93 -5.74 11.04 3.40
CA SER A 93 -6.02 11.76 2.16
C SER A 93 -4.75 12.07 1.35
N ILE A 94 -3.76 11.16 1.40
CA ILE A 94 -2.62 11.17 0.47
C ILE A 94 -3.15 10.78 -0.91
N GLN A 95 -2.78 11.51 -1.96
CA GLN A 95 -3.37 11.35 -3.29
C GLN A 95 -2.69 10.25 -4.09
N THR A 96 -1.37 10.14 -3.97
CA THR A 96 -0.59 9.20 -4.77
C THR A 96 0.39 8.39 -3.93
N LEU A 97 0.59 7.13 -4.33
CA LEU A 97 1.55 6.21 -3.75
C LEU A 97 2.40 5.56 -4.86
N THR A 98 3.69 5.87 -4.88
CA THR A 98 4.66 5.24 -5.79
C THR A 98 5.44 4.16 -5.05
N ILE A 99 5.43 2.93 -5.56
CA ILE A 99 6.15 1.78 -5.00
C ILE A 99 7.28 1.43 -5.96
N TYR A 100 8.51 1.74 -5.56
CA TYR A 100 9.71 1.37 -6.30
C TYR A 100 10.30 0.07 -5.76
N HIS A 101 10.62 -0.86 -6.65
CA HIS A 101 11.10 -2.20 -6.29
C HIS A 101 12.16 -2.73 -7.26
N TYR A 102 12.86 -3.78 -6.80
CA TYR A 102 13.88 -4.51 -7.57
C TYR A 102 13.39 -5.85 -8.11
N CYS A 103 12.17 -6.24 -7.75
CA CYS A 103 11.64 -7.55 -8.11
C CYS A 103 11.09 -7.55 -9.54
N ASP A 104 11.71 -8.30 -10.45
CA ASP A 104 11.25 -8.41 -11.84
C ASP A 104 9.91 -9.15 -11.97
N THR A 105 9.54 -9.99 -11.00
CA THR A 105 8.28 -10.72 -10.99
C THR A 105 7.12 -9.90 -10.42
N PHE A 106 7.41 -8.81 -9.74
CA PHE A 106 6.37 -7.93 -9.19
C PHE A 106 5.80 -7.06 -10.31
N PRO A 107 4.46 -7.03 -10.49
CA PRO A 107 3.86 -6.40 -11.64
C PRO A 107 4.04 -4.89 -11.62
N GLU A 108 4.32 -4.32 -12.79
CA GLU A 108 4.23 -2.88 -13.04
C GLU A 108 2.78 -2.52 -13.33
N MET A 109 2.21 -1.68 -12.50
CA MET A 109 0.81 -1.30 -12.55
C MET A 109 0.63 0.16 -12.16
N MET A 110 -0.41 0.76 -12.72
CA MET A 110 -0.89 2.06 -12.31
C MET A 110 -2.41 1.96 -12.19
N ASN A 111 -2.89 1.90 -10.95
CA ASN A 111 -4.30 1.70 -10.64
C ASN A 111 -4.77 2.76 -9.66
N THR A 112 -6.05 3.10 -9.71
CA THR A 112 -6.68 3.93 -8.68
C THR A 112 -7.42 3.02 -7.71
N ILE A 113 -7.07 3.07 -6.43
CA ILE A 113 -7.64 2.26 -5.35
C ILE A 113 -8.31 3.20 -4.35
N ASP A 114 -9.64 3.20 -4.33
CA ASP A 114 -10.50 4.06 -3.50
C ASP A 114 -10.04 5.53 -3.42
N GLY A 115 -9.71 6.11 -4.58
CA GLY A 115 -9.30 7.51 -4.71
C GLY A 115 -7.80 7.78 -4.55
N ILE A 116 -6.98 6.76 -4.27
CA ILE A 116 -5.51 6.87 -4.31
C ILE A 116 -4.98 6.30 -5.61
N GLN A 117 -4.12 7.05 -6.29
CA GLN A 117 -3.37 6.54 -7.43
C GLN A 117 -2.14 5.80 -6.95
N VAL A 118 -2.08 4.49 -7.22
CA VAL A 118 -0.95 3.64 -6.87
C VAL A 118 -0.19 3.28 -8.14
N GLN A 119 1.10 3.58 -8.16
CA GLN A 119 2.01 3.21 -9.25
C GLN A 119 3.12 2.30 -8.72
N THR A 120 3.43 1.22 -9.42
CA THR A 120 4.59 0.37 -9.15
C THR A 120 5.62 0.53 -10.27
N ILE A 121 6.89 0.65 -9.90
CA ILE A 121 8.00 0.92 -10.83
C ILE A 121 9.17 0.01 -10.48
N SER A 122 9.65 -0.77 -11.45
CA SER A 122 10.88 -1.54 -11.27
C SER A 122 12.13 -0.70 -11.57
N LEU A 123 13.27 -1.10 -11.01
CA LEU A 123 14.58 -0.58 -11.39
C LEU A 123 14.80 -0.60 -12.91
N LYS A 124 14.49 -1.72 -13.56
CA LYS A 124 14.71 -1.90 -14.99
C LYS A 124 13.95 -0.84 -15.78
N SER A 125 12.68 -0.65 -15.47
CA SER A 125 11.82 0.31 -16.14
C SER A 125 12.19 1.76 -15.85
N SER A 126 12.61 2.09 -14.62
CA SER A 126 13.08 3.45 -14.32
C SER A 126 14.33 3.81 -15.11
N HIS A 127 15.29 2.88 -15.22
CA HIS A 127 16.49 3.08 -16.02
C HIS A 127 16.18 3.16 -17.52
N GLN A 128 15.29 2.30 -18.02
CA GLN A 128 14.84 2.35 -19.41
C GLN A 128 14.17 3.68 -19.74
N SER A 129 13.33 4.20 -18.84
CA SER A 129 12.69 5.51 -19.00
C SER A 129 13.71 6.62 -19.20
N LEU A 130 14.77 6.64 -18.38
CA LEU A 130 15.80 7.68 -18.47
C LEU A 130 16.59 7.59 -19.80
N ILE A 131 16.92 6.38 -20.24
CA ILE A 131 17.61 6.15 -21.51
C ILE A 131 16.73 6.55 -22.69
N GLU A 132 15.44 6.22 -22.65
CA GLU A 132 14.46 6.56 -23.69
C GLU A 132 14.25 8.06 -23.77
N SER A 133 14.02 8.73 -22.64
CA SER A 133 13.91 10.20 -22.58
C SER A 133 15.18 10.88 -23.11
N ALA A 134 16.38 10.41 -22.73
CA ALA A 134 17.63 10.97 -23.24
C ALA A 134 17.77 10.78 -24.76
N ARG A 135 17.42 9.61 -25.29
CA ARG A 135 17.44 9.34 -26.73
C ARG A 135 16.47 10.25 -27.48
N ASN A 136 15.25 10.42 -26.97
CA ASN A 136 14.22 11.27 -27.58
C ASN A 136 14.66 12.73 -27.62
N ILE A 137 15.25 13.22 -26.53
CA ILE A 137 15.79 14.59 -26.47
C ILE A 137 16.91 14.78 -27.50
N CYS A 138 17.85 13.84 -27.59
CA CYS A 138 18.97 13.91 -28.56
C CYS A 138 18.53 13.79 -30.02
N GLN A 139 17.44 13.07 -30.29
CA GLN A 139 16.85 12.98 -31.64
C GLN A 139 16.08 14.24 -32.03
N SER A 140 15.63 15.03 -31.06
CA SER A 140 14.99 16.32 -31.32
C SER A 140 16.02 17.39 -31.73
N SER A 141 15.69 18.21 -32.73
CA SER A 141 16.52 19.36 -33.15
C SER A 141 16.33 20.60 -32.26
N LEU A 142 15.45 20.50 -31.28
CA LEU A 142 15.09 21.58 -30.37
C LEU A 142 16.17 21.76 -29.27
N PRO A 143 16.34 22.99 -28.74
CA PRO A 143 17.34 23.26 -27.71
C PRO A 143 17.08 22.46 -26.44
N ILE A 144 18.16 22.02 -25.78
CA ILE A 144 18.10 21.27 -24.52
C ILE A 144 17.90 22.27 -23.38
N THR A 145 16.71 22.26 -22.77
CA THR A 145 16.36 23.10 -21.62
C THR A 145 15.86 22.23 -20.46
N ILE A 146 15.94 22.76 -19.22
CA ILE A 146 15.52 22.05 -17.99
C ILE A 146 14.04 21.67 -18.05
N ASP A 147 13.21 22.56 -18.60
CA ASP A 147 11.76 22.33 -18.72
C ASP A 147 11.46 21.18 -19.68
N ARG A 148 12.18 21.11 -20.81
CA ARG A 148 12.02 20.01 -21.77
C ARG A 148 12.49 18.68 -21.22
N ILE A 149 13.62 18.64 -20.52
CA ILE A 149 14.09 17.42 -19.84
C ILE A 149 13.03 16.97 -18.83
N SER A 150 12.50 17.91 -18.06
CA SER A 150 11.45 17.64 -17.08
C SER A 150 10.17 17.09 -17.72
N GLU A 151 9.72 17.68 -18.82
CA GLU A 151 8.55 17.24 -19.57
C GLU A 151 8.74 15.82 -20.13
N HIS A 152 9.91 15.52 -20.70
CA HIS A 152 10.22 14.19 -21.23
C HIS A 152 10.32 13.12 -20.14
N LEU A 153 10.74 13.48 -18.92
CA LEU A 153 10.85 12.55 -17.80
C LEU A 153 9.53 12.36 -17.04
N ARG A 154 8.62 13.34 -17.08
CA ARG A 154 7.34 13.31 -16.34
C ARG A 154 6.13 12.94 -17.20
N HIS A 155 5.99 13.57 -18.37
CA HIS A 155 4.78 13.45 -19.19
C HIS A 155 4.96 12.48 -20.35
N GLU A 156 6.11 12.52 -21.01
CA GLU A 156 6.45 11.57 -22.08
C GLU A 156 7.12 10.30 -21.55
N GLY A 157 7.48 10.30 -20.26
CA GLY A 157 8.06 9.17 -19.55
C GLY A 157 7.09 8.00 -19.54
N LYS A 158 7.51 6.87 -20.09
CA LYS A 158 6.63 5.69 -20.21
C LYS A 158 6.31 5.04 -18.87
N TYR A 159 7.23 5.16 -17.89
CA TYR A 159 7.24 4.37 -16.67
C TYR A 159 7.05 5.15 -15.37
N TYR A 160 7.32 6.46 -15.32
CA TYR A 160 7.06 7.32 -14.17
C TYR A 160 6.03 8.36 -14.60
N ARG A 161 4.80 8.29 -14.06
CA ARG A 161 3.66 9.09 -14.55
C ARG A 161 2.98 9.92 -13.46
N LEU A 162 3.23 9.59 -12.21
CA LEU A 162 2.76 10.38 -11.08
C LEU A 162 3.66 11.59 -10.88
N ASP A 163 3.17 12.54 -10.08
CA ASP A 163 3.94 13.71 -9.70
C ASP A 163 5.14 13.36 -8.80
N ASP A 164 6.05 14.32 -8.65
CA ASP A 164 7.22 14.19 -7.80
C ASP A 164 6.78 13.94 -6.33
N PRO A 165 7.42 12.99 -5.60
CA PRO A 165 7.01 12.65 -4.25
C PRO A 165 7.40 13.77 -3.28
N ASP A 166 6.53 14.07 -2.32
CA ASP A 166 6.86 14.96 -1.20
C ASP A 166 7.69 14.24 -0.15
N LEU A 167 7.38 12.96 0.07
CA LEU A 167 7.99 12.09 1.07
C LEU A 167 8.41 10.78 0.41
N LEU A 168 9.66 10.37 0.62
CA LEU A 168 10.19 9.07 0.20
C LEU A 168 10.63 8.27 1.44
N ILE A 169 10.09 7.06 1.58
CA ILE A 169 10.51 6.10 2.60
C ILE A 169 11.33 4.99 1.93
N CYS A 170 12.63 4.97 2.19
CA CYS A 170 13.54 3.96 1.70
C CYS A 170 13.70 2.84 2.73
N PHE A 171 13.40 1.61 2.33
CA PHE A 171 13.61 0.41 3.12
C PHE A 171 14.91 -0.26 2.68
N ASN A 172 15.95 -0.12 3.49
CA ASN A 172 17.27 -0.67 3.22
C ASN A 172 17.92 -1.11 4.54
N SER A 173 18.29 -2.38 4.63
CA SER A 173 18.64 -3.07 5.88
C SER A 173 19.84 -2.45 6.58
N ASP A 174 20.82 -1.90 5.85
CA ASP A 174 22.06 -1.36 6.46
C ASP A 174 22.65 -0.13 5.77
N GLN A 175 22.18 0.25 4.57
CA GLN A 175 22.76 1.35 3.81
C GLN A 175 21.75 2.50 3.66
N ARG A 176 22.16 3.73 3.99
CA ARG A 176 21.35 4.94 3.70
C ARG A 176 21.48 5.33 2.23
N THR A 177 21.13 4.40 1.34
CA THR A 177 21.21 4.59 -0.11
C THR A 177 19.81 4.59 -0.71
N LEU A 178 19.64 5.42 -1.74
CA LEU A 178 18.40 5.52 -2.50
C LEU A 178 18.19 4.34 -3.45
N GLN A 179 19.20 3.49 -3.59
CA GLN A 179 19.22 2.31 -4.46
C GLN A 179 18.56 2.68 -5.81
N ALA A 180 19.22 3.54 -6.59
CA ALA A 180 18.82 3.90 -7.94
C ALA A 180 17.36 4.40 -8.14
N PHE A 181 16.68 4.85 -7.07
CA PHE A 181 15.41 5.56 -7.20
C PHE A 181 15.58 6.75 -8.18
N PRO A 182 14.59 7.04 -9.03
CA PRO A 182 14.65 8.12 -10.02
C PRO A 182 15.10 9.47 -9.42
N LEU A 183 16.33 9.90 -9.77
CA LEU A 183 16.98 11.05 -9.13
C LEU A 183 16.34 12.40 -9.51
N TRP A 184 15.78 12.52 -10.72
CA TRP A 184 15.19 13.78 -11.18
C TRP A 184 13.97 14.17 -10.34
N GLN A 185 13.19 13.18 -9.93
CA GLN A 185 11.93 13.32 -9.23
C GLN A 185 12.11 13.69 -7.76
N ILE A 186 13.29 13.45 -7.16
CA ILE A 186 13.48 13.58 -5.71
C ILE A 186 14.10 14.91 -5.26
N ARG A 187 14.15 15.92 -6.14
CA ARG A 187 14.86 17.19 -5.89
C ARG A 187 14.45 17.89 -4.58
N LEU A 188 13.16 17.81 -4.23
CA LEU A 188 12.57 18.47 -3.06
C LEU A 188 11.94 17.47 -2.07
N THR A 189 12.13 16.18 -2.31
CA THR A 189 11.52 15.12 -1.53
C THR A 189 12.23 14.96 -0.19
N GLU A 190 11.46 14.88 0.89
CA GLU A 190 11.99 14.50 2.19
C GLU A 190 12.22 13.00 2.25
N ILE A 191 13.42 12.58 2.66
CA ILE A 191 13.83 11.16 2.59
C ILE A 191 14.01 10.59 3.99
N PHE A 192 13.38 9.45 4.23
CA PHE A 192 13.48 8.69 5.47
C PHE A 192 13.97 7.29 5.19
N PHE A 193 14.92 6.82 5.99
CA PHE A 193 15.46 5.47 5.90
C PHE A 193 14.92 4.60 7.03
N LEU A 194 14.42 3.43 6.67
CA LEU A 194 14.02 2.35 7.56
C LEU A 194 14.72 1.06 7.13
N THR A 195 14.82 0.08 8.03
CA THR A 195 15.54 -1.17 7.73
C THR A 195 14.75 -2.07 6.79
N THR A 196 13.45 -2.23 7.01
CA THR A 196 12.59 -3.10 6.19
C THR A 196 11.13 -2.66 6.21
N HIS A 197 10.42 -2.87 5.10
CA HIS A 197 8.97 -2.59 5.01
C HIS A 197 8.15 -3.54 5.88
N ARG A 198 8.67 -4.75 6.17
CA ARG A 198 7.99 -5.77 6.97
C ARG A 198 7.76 -5.35 8.42
N HIS A 199 8.67 -4.54 8.95
CA HIS A 199 8.55 -4.02 10.31
C HIS A 199 7.80 -2.69 10.40
N LEU A 200 7.40 -2.10 9.26
CA LEU A 200 6.64 -0.88 9.25
C LEU A 200 5.31 -1.08 9.99
N ASN A 201 5.09 -0.26 11.01
CA ASN A 201 3.87 -0.22 11.80
C ASN A 201 3.29 1.21 11.82
N LYS A 202 2.05 1.32 12.28
CA LYS A 202 1.30 2.58 12.33
C LYS A 202 2.05 3.67 13.08
N SER A 203 2.69 3.34 14.22
CA SER A 203 3.39 4.33 15.04
C SER A 203 4.66 4.86 14.36
N GLN A 204 5.44 4.00 13.69
CA GLN A 204 6.60 4.41 12.89
C GLN A 204 6.17 5.30 11.71
N PHE A 205 5.12 4.92 11.00
CA PHE A 205 4.60 5.72 9.89
C PHE A 205 4.14 7.10 10.36
N LEU A 206 3.37 7.17 11.46
CA LEU A 206 2.94 8.44 12.05
C LEU A 206 4.11 9.29 12.57
N TYR A 207 5.15 8.66 13.10
CA TYR A 207 6.36 9.36 13.52
C TYR A 207 7.07 10.02 12.33
N ILE A 208 7.19 9.31 11.21
CA ILE A 208 7.74 9.85 9.96
C ILE A 208 6.90 11.05 9.49
N LEU A 209 5.58 10.90 9.44
CA LEU A 209 4.67 11.99 9.03
C LEU A 209 4.75 13.20 9.95
N LYS A 210 4.88 12.98 11.26
CA LYS A 210 5.06 14.07 12.23
C LYS A 210 6.40 14.80 12.04
N ARG A 211 7.44 14.10 11.59
CA ARG A 211 8.73 14.73 11.28
C ARG A 211 8.66 15.48 9.94
N PHE A 212 8.01 14.90 8.93
CA PHE A 212 7.71 15.56 7.67
C PHE A 212 6.90 16.84 7.86
N SER A 213 5.85 16.80 8.70
CA SER A 213 4.95 17.95 8.91
C SER A 213 5.63 19.16 9.55
N ARG A 214 6.75 18.93 10.22
CA ARG A 214 7.61 19.95 10.85
C ARG A 214 8.74 20.43 9.95
N CYS A 215 8.97 19.78 8.81
CA CYS A 215 10.04 20.18 7.90
C CYS A 215 9.71 21.51 7.23
N GLN A 216 10.72 22.37 7.09
CA GLN A 216 10.63 23.67 6.43
C GLN A 216 11.46 23.66 5.16
N GLN A 217 10.80 23.66 4.00
CA GLN A 217 11.46 23.79 2.71
C GLN A 217 11.77 25.26 2.44
N ARG A 218 13.05 25.62 2.43
CA ARG A 218 13.50 27.02 2.30
C ARG A 218 13.70 27.50 0.86
N PHE A 219 13.69 26.58 -0.11
CA PHE A 219 13.82 26.89 -1.55
C PHE A 219 14.97 27.87 -1.88
N GLY A 220 16.11 27.75 -1.18
CA GLY A 220 17.28 28.59 -1.39
C GLY A 220 17.22 30.00 -0.76
N LYS A 221 16.22 30.29 0.08
CA LYS A 221 16.11 31.54 0.87
C LYS A 221 16.74 31.41 2.26
#